data_AF-A0A954A3B8-F1
#
_entry.id   AF-A0A954A3B8-F1
#
_cell.length_a   1.000
_cell.length_b   1.000
_cell.length_c   1.000
_cell.angle_alpha   90.00
_cell.angle_beta   90.00
_cell.angle_gamma   90.00
#
_symmetry.space_group_name_H-M   'P 1'
#
loop_
_entity.id
_entity.type
_entity.pdbx_description
1 polymer ?
#
loop_
_entity_poly.entity_id
_entity_poly.type
_entity_poly.pdbx_seq_one_letter_code
_entity_poly.pdbx_strand_id
1 'polypeptide(L)'
;MLERSGPAPWLIIALLFGLAPRAEAQCAPAPYGTGGYWVSSFASDEILVFDGFGNFQGSHAPSGLNGPRGITVTPAGEIYVASQLTDAILVLDSGGNLLRTIDHAFLDGPTGGSIGPDGDYYVCSFGNDLVLRFDASESLVATYTSPGLNGPNCIVFLPSGEFVVTGQLSNDVHRFDVDGTPLGSFATGQSSVMGAALDLDGRLLTAAGSSDDVKLFDCVGALLDVWDIAGGPQSIAVREDGTIFVTTFYTDEVIALDPSGAVLFTWVGGNTLRGIEFMPAPLPTFERGDANLDGAIDLSDAVATLSYLFTAGTMSCPDAADTNDDGAVDIADPVALLAFLFQAGAAPPSPFGAPGFDPTVDDLRCSDG
;
A
#
# COMPACT_ATOMS: atom_id res chain seq x y z
N MET A 1 57.80 -42.62 10.74
CA MET A 1 58.83 -42.29 9.73
C MET A 1 58.69 -43.26 8.58
N LEU A 2 58.61 -42.88 7.32
CA LEU A 2 58.49 -41.54 6.71
C LEU A 2 57.89 -41.73 5.29
N GLU A 3 57.26 -40.70 4.73
CA GLU A 3 56.57 -40.74 3.42
C GLU A 3 57.53 -40.76 2.21
N ARG A 4 56.99 -41.14 1.02
CA ARG A 4 57.23 -40.61 -0.36
C ARG A 4 57.20 -41.71 -1.45
N SER A 5 56.88 -41.48 -2.73
CA SER A 5 56.00 -40.50 -3.43
C SER A 5 56.00 -40.76 -4.97
N GLY A 6 54.86 -41.10 -5.59
CA GLY A 6 54.59 -41.05 -7.06
C GLY A 6 55.44 -41.94 -8.00
N PRO A 7 55.21 -41.93 -9.34
CA PRO A 7 54.18 -41.22 -10.13
C PRO A 7 53.25 -42.15 -11.00
N ALA A 8 52.42 -41.54 -11.86
CA ALA A 8 51.34 -42.13 -12.71
C ALA A 8 51.88 -42.60 -14.12
N PRO A 9 51.16 -42.67 -15.30
CA PRO A 9 49.75 -42.30 -15.66
C PRO A 9 49.02 -43.07 -16.85
N TRP A 10 47.79 -42.58 -17.20
CA TRP A 10 47.00 -42.63 -18.47
C TRP A 10 46.16 -43.85 -18.98
N LEU A 11 44.87 -43.54 -19.25
CA LEU A 11 44.04 -43.78 -20.48
C LEU A 11 42.80 -44.72 -20.39
N ILE A 12 41.58 -44.15 -20.53
CA ILE A 12 40.48 -44.49 -21.50
C ILE A 12 39.22 -43.62 -21.24
N ILE A 13 38.38 -43.45 -22.27
CA ILE A 13 37.31 -42.43 -22.46
C ILE A 13 35.89 -43.03 -22.35
N ALA A 14 34.90 -42.15 -22.03
CA ALA A 14 33.44 -42.17 -22.31
C ALA A 14 32.51 -42.13 -21.06
N LEU A 15 31.33 -41.47 -21.01
CA LEU A 15 30.76 -40.30 -21.76
C LEU A 15 29.48 -39.78 -21.03
N LEU A 16 28.94 -38.61 -21.45
CA LEU A 16 27.54 -38.12 -21.30
C LEU A 16 26.85 -38.12 -19.90
N PHE A 17 26.74 -36.95 -19.27
CA PHE A 17 25.50 -36.12 -19.14
C PHE A 17 25.71 -34.99 -18.10
N GLY A 18 24.97 -33.87 -18.25
CA GLY A 18 24.84 -32.86 -17.19
C GLY A 18 25.65 -31.56 -17.35
N LEU A 19 25.37 -30.78 -18.41
CA LEU A 19 25.46 -29.32 -18.28
C LEU A 19 24.25 -28.86 -17.45
N ALA A 20 24.51 -28.21 -16.31
CA ALA A 20 23.51 -27.39 -15.63
C ALA A 20 24.05 -25.96 -15.55
N PRO A 21 23.57 -25.02 -16.39
CA PRO A 21 23.79 -23.61 -16.15
C PRO A 21 22.85 -23.15 -15.02
N ARG A 22 23.41 -22.36 -14.09
CA ARG A 22 22.73 -21.35 -13.23
C ARG A 22 21.35 -21.70 -12.64
N ALA A 23 21.35 -21.88 -11.32
CA ALA A 23 20.37 -21.24 -10.46
C ALA A 23 21.05 -20.84 -9.14
N GLU A 24 21.92 -19.83 -9.19
CA GLU A 24 21.95 -18.89 -8.06
C GLU A 24 20.61 -18.18 -8.14
N ALA A 25 19.64 -18.64 -7.35
CA ALA A 25 18.47 -17.85 -7.02
C ALA A 25 18.96 -16.70 -6.13
N GLN A 26 19.55 -15.69 -6.78
CA GLN A 26 19.55 -14.36 -6.20
C GLN A 26 18.09 -14.03 -5.88
N CYS A 27 17.85 -13.46 -4.70
CA CYS A 27 16.66 -12.66 -4.48
C CYS A 27 16.77 -11.42 -5.38
N ALA A 28 16.57 -11.61 -6.69
CA ALA A 28 16.04 -10.57 -7.52
C ALA A 28 14.63 -10.35 -6.99
N PRO A 29 14.29 -9.16 -6.45
CA PRO A 29 12.90 -8.85 -6.22
C PRO A 29 12.14 -9.03 -7.54
N ALA A 30 10.90 -9.53 -7.45
CA ALA A 30 9.98 -9.43 -8.58
C ALA A 30 9.92 -7.96 -9.04
N PRO A 31 9.65 -7.69 -10.34
CA PRO A 31 9.38 -6.32 -10.77
C PRO A 31 8.22 -5.77 -9.94
N TYR A 32 8.55 -4.89 -8.99
CA TYR A 32 7.60 -4.30 -8.06
C TYR A 32 6.45 -3.64 -8.84
N GLY A 33 5.22 -3.77 -8.35
CA GLY A 33 4.03 -3.26 -9.04
C GLY A 33 4.19 -1.79 -9.45
N THR A 34 3.71 -1.43 -10.64
CA THR A 34 3.91 -0.11 -11.25
C THR A 34 3.12 1.03 -10.59
N GLY A 35 2.64 0.79 -9.36
CA GLY A 35 1.81 1.68 -8.58
C GLY A 35 2.39 3.08 -8.39
N GLY A 36 1.48 4.04 -8.27
CA GLY A 36 1.79 5.46 -8.18
C GLY A 36 1.68 5.99 -6.76
N TYR A 37 1.89 7.30 -6.63
CA TYR A 37 1.59 8.04 -5.42
C TYR A 37 0.53 9.08 -5.72
N TRP A 38 -0.48 9.19 -4.85
CA TRP A 38 -1.37 10.33 -4.82
C TRP A 38 -0.98 11.24 -3.67
N VAL A 39 -0.80 12.52 -3.97
CA VAL A 39 -0.30 13.53 -3.03
C VAL A 39 -1.30 14.67 -2.97
N SER A 40 -1.77 15.02 -1.77
CA SER A 40 -2.66 16.17 -1.60
C SER A 40 -1.87 17.48 -1.67
N SER A 41 -2.27 18.36 -2.58
CA SER A 41 -1.71 19.70 -2.76
C SER A 41 -2.66 20.72 -2.12
N PHE A 42 -2.39 21.09 -0.86
CA PHE A 42 -3.34 21.86 -0.04
C PHE A 42 -3.63 23.24 -0.62
N ALA A 43 -2.64 23.90 -1.22
CA ALA A 43 -2.80 25.28 -1.71
C ALA A 43 -3.37 25.38 -3.13
N SER A 44 -3.46 24.27 -3.88
CA SER A 44 -4.09 24.25 -5.21
C SER A 44 -5.44 23.53 -5.25
N ASP A 45 -5.94 23.02 -4.12
CA ASP A 45 -7.19 22.24 -4.02
C ASP A 45 -7.19 21.00 -4.96
N GLU A 46 -6.04 20.35 -5.09
CA GLU A 46 -5.81 19.21 -5.99
C GLU A 46 -5.25 17.97 -5.28
N ILE A 47 -5.50 16.82 -5.89
CA ILE A 47 -4.78 15.58 -5.66
C ILE A 47 -3.88 15.35 -6.87
N LEU A 48 -2.58 15.23 -6.65
CA LEU A 48 -1.56 15.12 -7.69
C LEU A 48 -1.10 13.67 -7.80
N VAL A 49 -1.03 13.15 -9.03
CA VAL A 49 -0.72 11.76 -9.33
C VAL A 49 0.70 11.66 -9.88
N PHE A 50 1.49 10.76 -9.30
CA PHE A 50 2.85 10.44 -9.70
C PHE A 50 3.00 8.94 -9.96
N ASP A 51 3.94 8.53 -10.80
CA ASP A 51 4.35 7.12 -10.89
C ASP A 51 5.24 6.71 -9.69
N GLY A 52 5.57 5.42 -9.62
CA GLY A 52 6.45 4.86 -8.58
C GLY A 52 7.88 5.43 -8.52
N PHE A 53 8.26 6.32 -9.45
CA PHE A 53 9.54 7.02 -9.53
C PHE A 53 9.43 8.53 -9.31
N GLY A 54 8.23 9.06 -9.02
CA GLY A 54 8.00 10.49 -8.79
C GLY A 54 7.78 11.33 -10.06
N ASN A 55 7.53 10.72 -11.23
CA ASN A 55 7.15 11.47 -12.43
C ASN A 55 5.66 11.80 -12.41
N PHE A 56 5.32 13.08 -12.56
CA PHE A 56 3.93 13.57 -12.58
C PHE A 56 3.13 13.02 -13.77
N GLN A 57 1.97 12.45 -13.48
CA GLN A 57 1.04 11.83 -14.46
C GLN A 57 -0.22 12.67 -14.69
N GLY A 58 -0.67 13.45 -13.70
CA GLY A 58 -1.88 14.26 -13.79
C GLY A 58 -2.38 14.77 -12.43
N SER A 59 -3.51 15.49 -12.43
CA SER A 59 -4.18 15.93 -11.21
C SER A 59 -5.68 15.71 -11.25
N HIS A 60 -6.27 15.53 -10.07
CA HIS A 60 -7.71 15.46 -9.84
C HIS A 60 -8.14 16.64 -8.95
N ALA A 61 -9.13 17.40 -9.42
CA ALA A 61 -9.76 18.50 -8.68
C ALA A 61 -11.28 18.25 -8.57
N PRO A 62 -11.72 17.23 -7.81
CA PRO A 62 -13.13 16.90 -7.67
C PRO A 62 -13.93 18.06 -7.05
N SER A 63 -15.17 18.24 -7.51
CA SER A 63 -16.02 19.35 -7.05
C SER A 63 -16.28 19.26 -5.55
N GLY A 64 -15.96 20.34 -4.82
CA GLY A 64 -16.13 20.41 -3.37
C GLY A 64 -14.88 20.10 -2.55
N LEU A 65 -13.77 19.73 -3.19
CA LEU A 65 -12.45 19.64 -2.53
C LEU A 65 -11.97 21.06 -2.16
N ASN A 66 -11.50 21.25 -0.92
CA ASN A 66 -10.87 22.48 -0.46
C ASN A 66 -9.89 22.20 0.69
N GLY A 67 -8.62 22.54 0.51
CA GLY A 67 -7.55 22.23 1.45
C GLY A 67 -7.39 20.72 1.74
N PRO A 68 -7.14 19.86 0.73
CA PRO A 68 -6.99 18.43 0.94
C PRO A 68 -5.83 18.09 1.90
N ARG A 69 -6.03 17.08 2.74
CA ARG A 69 -5.01 16.58 3.69
C ARG A 69 -4.76 15.08 3.56
N GLY A 70 -5.40 14.26 4.40
CA GLY A 70 -5.24 12.82 4.36
C GLY A 70 -5.82 12.25 3.08
N ILE A 71 -5.13 11.25 2.54
CA ILE A 71 -5.61 10.38 1.48
C ILE A 71 -5.49 8.96 2.04
N THR A 72 -6.50 8.13 1.82
CA THR A 72 -6.53 6.74 2.27
C THR A 72 -7.13 5.87 1.17
N VAL A 73 -6.46 4.78 0.81
CA VAL A 73 -7.06 3.75 -0.07
C VAL A 73 -7.82 2.74 0.77
N THR A 74 -9.08 2.48 0.43
CA THR A 74 -9.85 1.38 1.02
C THR A 74 -9.48 0.05 0.34
N PRO A 75 -9.66 -1.10 1.02
CA PRO A 75 -9.53 -2.41 0.38
C PRO A 75 -10.44 -2.63 -0.84
N ALA A 76 -11.50 -1.83 -0.99
CA ALA A 76 -12.41 -1.85 -2.13
C ALA A 76 -11.92 -0.98 -3.32
N GLY A 77 -10.77 -0.31 -3.21
CA GLY A 77 -10.22 0.59 -4.23
C GLY A 77 -10.86 1.98 -4.27
N GLU A 78 -11.77 2.31 -3.35
CA GLU A 78 -12.25 3.68 -3.16
C GLU A 78 -11.20 4.52 -2.42
N ILE A 79 -11.10 5.80 -2.77
CA ILE A 79 -10.06 6.71 -2.27
C ILE A 79 -10.72 7.81 -1.44
N TYR A 80 -10.40 7.84 -0.14
CA TYR A 80 -11.01 8.74 0.83
C TYR A 80 -10.07 9.93 1.04
N VAL A 81 -10.56 11.15 0.81
CA VAL A 81 -9.76 12.38 0.87
C VAL A 81 -10.38 13.37 1.84
N ALA A 82 -9.66 13.68 2.90
CA ALA A 82 -10.08 14.67 3.88
C ALA A 82 -9.97 16.09 3.30
N SER A 83 -11.11 16.74 3.14
CA SER A 83 -11.23 18.11 2.63
C SER A 83 -11.33 19.07 3.82
N GLN A 84 -10.18 19.54 4.31
CA GLN A 84 -10.11 20.23 5.61
C GLN A 84 -11.01 21.46 5.67
N LEU A 85 -11.11 22.24 4.59
CA LEU A 85 -11.80 23.53 4.60
C LEU A 85 -13.29 23.43 4.22
N THR A 86 -13.81 22.21 4.00
CA THR A 86 -15.25 21.94 3.81
C THR A 86 -15.86 21.02 4.87
N ASP A 87 -15.11 20.66 5.91
CA ASP A 87 -15.54 19.79 7.02
C ASP A 87 -16.11 18.44 6.55
N ALA A 88 -15.54 17.89 5.48
CA ALA A 88 -16.05 16.69 4.80
C ALA A 88 -14.94 15.75 4.30
N ILE A 89 -15.30 14.50 4.04
CA ILE A 89 -14.46 13.52 3.34
C ILE A 89 -15.05 13.31 1.95
N LEU A 90 -14.25 13.48 0.90
CA LEU A 90 -14.65 13.13 -0.47
C LEU A 90 -14.22 11.70 -0.75
N VAL A 91 -15.13 10.89 -1.28
CA VAL A 91 -14.88 9.50 -1.68
C VAL A 91 -14.83 9.43 -3.19
N LEU A 92 -13.69 8.98 -3.72
CA LEU A 92 -13.39 8.94 -5.15
C LEU A 92 -13.24 7.48 -5.63
N ASP A 93 -13.41 7.26 -6.93
CA ASP A 93 -12.95 6.04 -7.59
C ASP A 93 -11.44 6.08 -7.88
N SER A 94 -10.88 4.97 -8.35
CA SER A 94 -9.47 4.86 -8.76
C SER A 94 -9.10 5.72 -9.98
N GLY A 95 -10.08 6.28 -10.69
CA GLY A 95 -9.91 7.30 -11.73
C GLY A 95 -10.01 8.74 -11.22
N GLY A 96 -10.18 8.94 -9.92
CA GLY A 96 -10.28 10.24 -9.25
C GLY A 96 -11.62 10.96 -9.46
N ASN A 97 -12.65 10.26 -9.92
CA ASN A 97 -14.00 10.82 -10.03
C ASN A 97 -14.69 10.79 -8.67
N LEU A 98 -15.41 11.87 -8.33
CA LEU A 98 -16.19 11.93 -7.09
C LEU A 98 -17.39 10.96 -7.14
N LEU A 99 -17.39 9.97 -6.25
CA LEU A 99 -18.50 9.05 -6.05
C LEU A 99 -19.54 9.66 -5.11
N ARG A 100 -19.09 10.15 -3.95
CA ARG A 100 -19.93 10.72 -2.88
C ARG A 100 -19.10 11.52 -1.87
N THR A 101 -19.79 12.17 -0.94
CA THR A 101 -19.19 12.95 0.14
C THR A 101 -19.75 12.46 1.48
N ILE A 102 -18.87 12.16 2.43
CA ILE A 102 -19.24 11.89 3.82
C ILE A 102 -19.21 13.23 4.56
N ASP A 103 -20.36 13.68 5.05
CA ASP A 103 -20.50 14.82 5.95
C ASP A 103 -21.11 14.40 7.30
N HIS A 104 -20.70 15.07 8.37
CA HIS A 104 -21.27 14.84 9.70
C HIS A 104 -21.08 16.07 10.58
N ALA A 105 -22.03 16.34 11.48
CA ALA A 105 -21.99 17.49 12.39
C ALA A 105 -20.85 17.48 13.45
N PHE A 106 -19.97 16.47 13.40
CA PHE A 106 -18.77 16.36 14.23
C PHE A 106 -17.47 16.31 13.42
N LEU A 107 -17.52 16.36 12.09
CA LEU A 107 -16.33 16.67 11.29
C LEU A 107 -16.08 18.18 11.42
N ASP A 108 -14.86 18.55 11.81
CA ASP A 108 -14.41 19.92 11.97
C ASP A 108 -12.92 19.95 11.60
N GLY A 109 -12.61 20.40 10.38
CA GLY A 109 -11.27 20.36 9.81
C GLY A 109 -10.63 18.97 9.74
N PRO A 110 -11.20 17.98 9.01
CA PRO A 110 -10.61 16.65 8.91
C PRO A 110 -9.17 16.67 8.35
N THR A 111 -8.35 15.73 8.82
CA THR A 111 -6.90 15.66 8.51
C THR A 111 -6.51 14.29 7.96
N GLY A 112 -5.77 13.46 8.69
CA GLY A 112 -5.41 12.10 8.31
C GLY A 112 -6.45 11.09 8.77
N GLY A 113 -6.64 10.04 7.98
CA GLY A 113 -7.47 8.89 8.33
C GLY A 113 -6.80 7.57 7.94
N SER A 114 -7.40 6.47 8.36
CA SER A 114 -6.95 5.11 8.03
C SER A 114 -8.12 4.13 8.16
N ILE A 115 -8.07 3.01 7.46
CA ILE A 115 -9.03 1.91 7.63
C ILE A 115 -8.55 1.02 8.78
N GLY A 116 -9.43 0.80 9.76
CA GLY A 116 -9.15 -0.05 10.91
C GLY A 116 -9.14 -1.53 10.55
N PRO A 117 -8.59 -2.39 11.45
CA PRO A 117 -8.61 -3.85 11.28
C PRO A 117 -10.03 -4.46 11.34
N ASP A 118 -11.04 -3.65 11.69
CA ASP A 118 -12.46 -3.94 11.64
C ASP A 118 -13.13 -3.55 10.30
N GLY A 119 -12.40 -2.88 9.40
CA GLY A 119 -12.89 -2.40 8.11
C GLY A 119 -13.56 -1.02 8.15
N ASP A 120 -13.62 -0.38 9.31
CA ASP A 120 -14.24 0.95 9.47
C ASP A 120 -13.23 2.07 9.18
N TYR A 121 -13.71 3.23 8.72
CA TYR A 121 -12.86 4.40 8.45
C TYR A 121 -12.72 5.28 9.69
N TYR A 122 -11.50 5.44 10.17
CA TYR A 122 -11.15 6.31 11.29
C TYR A 122 -10.49 7.58 10.75
N VAL A 123 -10.93 8.76 11.20
CA VAL A 123 -10.40 10.05 10.75
C VAL A 123 -10.23 11.05 11.88
N CYS A 124 -9.08 11.73 11.86
CA CYS A 124 -8.75 12.82 12.77
C CYS A 124 -9.51 14.10 12.39
N SER A 125 -10.25 14.65 13.35
CA SER A 125 -11.01 15.91 13.23
C SER A 125 -10.32 16.99 14.07
N PHE A 126 -9.63 17.91 13.39
CA PHE A 126 -8.66 18.81 14.02
C PHE A 126 -9.31 19.88 14.90
N GLY A 127 -10.43 20.47 14.48
CA GLY A 127 -11.01 21.65 15.14
C GLY A 127 -11.69 21.35 16.48
N ASN A 128 -12.00 20.08 16.75
CA ASN A 128 -12.72 19.64 17.94
C ASN A 128 -12.01 18.56 18.77
N ASP A 129 -10.74 18.27 18.46
CA ASP A 129 -9.86 17.34 19.19
C ASP A 129 -10.42 15.89 19.30
N LEU A 130 -11.07 15.43 18.23
CA LEU A 130 -11.66 14.09 18.14
C LEU A 130 -11.00 13.23 17.04
N VAL A 131 -11.07 11.91 17.23
CA VAL A 131 -11.08 10.94 16.12
C VAL A 131 -12.51 10.45 15.96
N LEU A 132 -13.00 10.42 14.72
CA LEU A 132 -14.32 9.88 14.35
C LEU A 132 -14.12 8.52 13.69
N ARG A 133 -15.07 7.60 13.90
CA ARG A 133 -15.11 6.29 13.25
C ARG A 133 -16.44 6.12 12.52
N PHE A 134 -16.35 5.89 11.21
CA PHE A 134 -17.47 5.64 10.32
C PHE A 134 -17.47 4.18 9.88
N ASP A 135 -18.63 3.54 9.89
CA ASP A 135 -18.76 2.16 9.40
C ASP A 135 -18.71 2.07 7.87
N ALA A 136 -18.70 0.85 7.33
CA ALA A 136 -18.78 0.61 5.88
C ALA A 136 -20.10 1.08 5.21
N SER A 137 -21.08 1.59 5.98
CA SER A 137 -22.27 2.31 5.50
C SER A 137 -22.16 3.83 5.74
N GLU A 138 -20.95 4.31 6.01
CA GLU A 138 -20.57 5.72 6.25
C GLU A 138 -21.34 6.37 7.40
N SER A 139 -21.87 5.58 8.32
CA SER A 139 -22.55 6.05 9.51
C SER A 139 -21.54 6.22 10.65
N LEU A 140 -21.59 7.37 11.34
CA LEU A 140 -20.74 7.60 12.51
C LEU A 140 -21.14 6.62 13.64
N VAL A 141 -20.24 5.71 14.00
CA VAL A 141 -20.47 4.70 15.04
C VAL A 141 -19.77 5.01 16.36
N ALA A 142 -18.65 5.75 16.35
CA ALA A 142 -17.95 6.15 17.56
C ALA A 142 -17.16 7.46 17.40
N THR A 143 -16.82 8.08 18.53
CA THR A 143 -15.81 9.14 18.62
C THR A 143 -14.85 8.85 19.77
N TYR A 144 -13.58 9.21 19.59
CA TYR A 144 -12.50 8.97 20.53
C TYR A 144 -11.74 10.26 20.81
N THR A 145 -11.21 10.39 22.04
CA THR A 145 -10.34 11.50 22.43
C THR A 145 -9.48 11.07 23.64
N SER A 146 -8.38 11.77 23.88
CA SER A 146 -7.46 11.50 24.99
C SER A 146 -7.25 12.78 25.81
N PRO A 147 -7.09 12.71 27.15
CA PRO A 147 -6.68 13.87 27.93
C PRO A 147 -5.38 14.49 27.37
N GLY A 148 -5.46 15.75 26.96
CA GLY A 148 -4.33 16.49 26.39
C GLY A 148 -4.20 16.46 24.86
N LEU A 149 -4.97 15.62 24.16
CA LEU A 149 -5.01 15.60 22.70
C LEU A 149 -5.42 16.98 22.18
N ASN A 150 -4.63 17.53 21.24
CA ASN A 150 -4.88 18.83 20.65
C ASN A 150 -4.40 18.86 19.20
N GLY A 151 -5.32 19.13 18.28
CA GLY A 151 -5.09 19.07 16.83
C GLY A 151 -4.66 17.67 16.36
N PRO A 152 -5.50 16.62 16.50
CA PRO A 152 -5.22 15.31 15.92
C PRO A 152 -4.98 15.44 14.41
N ASN A 153 -3.94 14.78 13.88
CA ASN A 153 -3.51 14.99 12.49
C ASN A 153 -3.37 13.69 11.67
N CYS A 154 -2.99 12.56 12.28
CA CYS A 154 -2.86 11.26 11.63
C CYS A 154 -3.18 10.13 12.62
N ILE A 155 -3.69 8.99 12.11
CA ILE A 155 -3.95 7.77 12.88
C ILE A 155 -3.21 6.59 12.24
N VAL A 156 -2.61 5.74 13.07
CA VAL A 156 -1.92 4.51 12.65
C VAL A 156 -2.35 3.36 13.56
N PHE A 157 -2.78 2.25 12.98
CA PHE A 157 -3.04 1.00 13.70
C PHE A 157 -1.74 0.22 13.91
N LEU A 158 -1.50 -0.22 15.14
CA LEU A 158 -0.34 -1.03 15.51
C LEU A 158 -0.62 -2.52 15.27
N PRO A 159 0.41 -3.38 15.10
CA PRO A 159 0.22 -4.83 14.93
C PRO A 159 -0.46 -5.53 16.13
N SER A 160 -0.58 -4.84 17.28
CA SER A 160 -1.34 -5.27 18.46
C SER A 160 -2.86 -5.08 18.32
N GLY A 161 -3.34 -4.40 17.28
CA GLY A 161 -4.74 -3.96 17.10
C GLY A 161 -5.08 -2.64 17.80
N GLU A 162 -4.19 -2.16 18.66
CA GLU A 162 -4.23 -0.81 19.23
C GLU A 162 -4.03 0.26 18.14
N PHE A 163 -4.32 1.53 18.43
CA PHE A 163 -3.99 2.63 17.51
C PHE A 163 -3.31 3.80 18.20
N VAL A 164 -2.57 4.56 17.41
CA VAL A 164 -1.91 5.79 17.82
C VAL A 164 -2.38 6.97 16.97
N VAL A 165 -2.48 8.14 17.60
CA VAL A 165 -2.94 9.39 16.98
C VAL A 165 -1.88 10.47 17.19
N THR A 166 -1.38 11.09 16.13
CA THR A 166 -0.45 12.22 16.23
C THR A 166 -1.19 13.48 16.65
N GLY A 167 -0.68 14.20 17.64
CA GLY A 167 -1.22 15.48 18.09
C GLY A 167 -0.32 16.63 17.65
N GLN A 168 -0.75 17.38 16.64
CA GLN A 168 0.00 18.52 16.09
C GLN A 168 0.25 19.59 17.16
N LEU A 169 -0.75 19.94 17.96
CA LEU A 169 -0.64 21.03 18.93
C LEU A 169 -0.29 20.54 20.34
N SER A 170 -0.53 19.26 20.66
CA SER A 170 -0.07 18.63 21.91
C SER A 170 1.43 18.25 21.88
N ASN A 171 2.02 18.10 20.68
CA ASN A 171 3.44 17.77 20.44
C ASN A 171 3.85 16.34 20.82
N ASP A 172 2.89 15.42 20.86
CA ASP A 172 3.08 14.02 21.20
C ASP A 172 2.22 13.09 20.33
N VAL A 173 2.30 11.79 20.63
CA VAL A 173 1.47 10.76 20.01
C VAL A 173 0.61 10.16 21.12
N HIS A 174 -0.71 10.13 20.95
CA HIS A 174 -1.63 9.51 21.91
C HIS A 174 -1.92 8.07 21.51
N ARG A 175 -1.75 7.13 22.43
CA ARG A 175 -2.05 5.70 22.21
C ARG A 175 -3.39 5.32 22.83
N PHE A 176 -4.11 4.45 22.15
CA PHE A 176 -5.43 3.94 22.52
C PHE A 176 -5.42 2.41 22.46
N ASP A 177 -6.25 1.75 23.29
CA ASP A 177 -6.48 0.32 23.14
C ASP A 177 -7.43 -0.01 21.97
N VAL A 178 -7.65 -1.31 21.74
CA VAL A 178 -8.52 -1.84 20.66
C VAL A 178 -9.97 -1.32 20.74
N ASP A 179 -10.44 -0.93 21.93
CA ASP A 179 -11.80 -0.40 22.16
C ASP A 179 -11.83 1.14 22.06
N GLY A 180 -10.66 1.78 21.88
CA GLY A 180 -10.50 3.24 21.82
C GLY A 180 -10.40 3.92 23.19
N THR A 181 -10.05 3.19 24.24
CA THR A 181 -9.73 3.78 25.56
C THR A 181 -8.33 4.41 25.51
N PRO A 182 -8.14 5.67 25.94
CA PRO A 182 -6.83 6.30 25.92
C PRO A 182 -5.87 5.67 26.95
N LEU A 183 -4.72 5.20 26.48
CA LEU A 183 -3.62 4.64 27.27
C LEU A 183 -2.57 5.70 27.67
N GLY A 184 -2.64 6.89 27.05
CA GLY A 184 -1.77 8.04 27.33
C GLY A 184 -0.77 8.35 26.21
N SER A 185 0.20 9.21 26.50
CA SER A 185 1.23 9.60 25.54
C SER A 185 2.21 8.45 25.23
N PHE A 186 2.65 8.40 23.98
CA PHE A 186 3.54 7.44 23.34
C PHE A 186 4.55 8.22 22.48
N ALA A 187 5.65 7.59 22.06
CA ALA A 187 6.66 8.17 21.15
C ALA A 187 7.02 9.65 21.47
N THR A 188 7.28 9.92 22.76
CA THR A 188 7.37 11.30 23.31
C THR A 188 8.68 12.01 22.96
N GLY A 189 8.72 13.34 23.16
CA GLY A 189 9.92 14.15 22.92
C GLY A 189 9.97 14.75 21.51
N GLN A 190 8.80 15.05 20.95
CA GLN A 190 8.65 15.58 19.60
C GLN A 190 8.14 17.01 19.61
N SER A 191 7.93 17.61 18.43
CA SER A 191 7.44 18.98 18.28
C SER A 191 6.67 19.10 16.98
N SER A 192 5.37 19.39 17.08
CA SER A 192 4.46 19.49 15.93
C SER A 192 4.43 18.17 15.13
N VAL A 193 3.92 17.09 15.75
CA VAL A 193 3.83 15.78 15.08
C VAL A 193 2.71 15.83 14.04
N MET A 194 3.06 15.58 12.78
CA MET A 194 2.14 15.66 11.64
C MET A 194 1.61 14.27 11.29
N GLY A 195 2.31 13.56 10.41
CA GLY A 195 1.99 12.21 9.98
C GLY A 195 2.79 11.14 10.70
N ALA A 196 2.33 9.92 10.59
CA ALA A 196 3.02 8.72 11.05
C ALA A 196 2.73 7.55 10.13
N ALA A 197 3.59 6.53 10.16
CA ALA A 197 3.41 5.27 9.43
C ALA A 197 4.11 4.14 10.19
N LEU A 198 3.82 2.89 9.84
CA LEU A 198 4.65 1.76 10.24
C LEU A 198 5.66 1.42 9.14
N ASP A 199 6.85 0.99 9.53
CA ASP A 199 7.76 0.30 8.63
C ASP A 199 7.43 -1.21 8.54
N LEU A 200 8.17 -1.94 7.69
CA LEU A 200 7.96 -3.38 7.49
C LEU A 200 8.27 -4.24 8.73
N ASP A 201 8.95 -3.71 9.75
CA ASP A 201 9.18 -4.37 11.04
C ASP A 201 8.07 -4.06 12.06
N GLY A 202 7.06 -3.26 11.68
CA GLY A 202 5.97 -2.79 12.56
C GLY A 202 6.41 -1.72 13.57
N ARG A 203 7.50 -1.00 13.29
CA ARG A 203 8.01 0.11 14.10
C ARG A 203 7.37 1.43 13.66
N LEU A 204 7.18 2.36 14.58
CA LEU A 204 6.49 3.62 14.29
C LEU A 204 7.47 4.68 13.76
N LEU A 205 7.20 5.18 12.56
CA LEU A 205 7.80 6.39 12.00
C LEU A 205 6.88 7.59 12.28
N THR A 206 7.43 8.74 12.64
CA THR A 206 6.67 9.99 12.81
C THR A 206 7.38 11.19 12.18
N ALA A 207 6.64 12.00 11.43
CA ALA A 207 7.10 13.27 10.85
C ALA A 207 6.80 14.42 11.81
N ALA A 208 7.82 15.16 12.24
CA ALA A 208 7.66 16.29 13.15
C ALA A 208 8.04 17.62 12.47
N GLY A 209 7.00 18.33 12.01
CA GLY A 209 7.11 19.45 11.07
C GLY A 209 7.73 20.73 11.64
N SER A 210 8.03 20.79 12.94
CA SER A 210 8.72 21.95 13.56
C SER A 210 10.10 21.61 14.12
N SER A 211 10.48 20.34 14.18
CA SER A 211 11.86 19.91 14.45
C SER A 211 12.65 19.59 13.17
N ASP A 212 12.02 19.62 11.99
CA ASP A 212 12.63 19.24 10.71
C ASP A 212 13.22 17.82 10.76
N ASP A 213 12.51 16.89 11.42
CA ASP A 213 12.97 15.52 11.58
C ASP A 213 11.86 14.46 11.37
N VAL A 214 12.31 13.28 10.97
CA VAL A 214 11.56 12.01 11.06
C VAL A 214 12.20 11.18 12.17
N LYS A 215 11.37 10.60 13.04
CA LYS A 215 11.82 9.78 14.16
C LYS A 215 11.27 8.37 14.05
N LEU A 216 12.11 7.38 14.38
CA LEU A 216 11.76 5.96 14.40
C LEU A 216 11.67 5.46 15.85
N PHE A 217 10.59 4.76 16.20
CA PHE A 217 10.32 4.24 17.54
C PHE A 217 10.00 2.74 17.52
N ASP A 218 10.38 2.04 18.59
CA ASP A 218 9.97 0.64 18.78
C ASP A 218 8.48 0.49 19.18
N CYS A 219 8.01 -0.75 19.27
CA CYS A 219 6.63 -1.08 19.63
C CYS A 219 6.24 -0.74 21.09
N VAL A 220 7.18 -0.28 21.93
CA VAL A 220 6.89 0.26 23.27
C VAL A 220 7.08 1.79 23.35
N GLY A 221 7.40 2.44 22.24
CA GLY A 221 7.49 3.89 22.11
C GLY A 221 8.85 4.46 22.51
N ALA A 222 9.90 3.65 22.58
CA ALA A 222 11.27 4.11 22.78
C ALA A 222 11.88 4.56 21.45
N LEU A 223 12.56 5.71 21.46
CA LEU A 223 13.24 6.27 20.30
C LEU A 223 14.42 5.39 19.88
N LEU A 224 14.44 4.98 18.62
CA LEU A 224 15.49 4.18 18.00
C LEU A 224 16.44 5.02 17.16
N ASP A 225 15.92 5.93 16.35
CA ASP A 225 16.70 6.76 15.42
C ASP A 225 16.01 8.11 15.10
N VAL A 226 16.79 9.06 14.59
CA VAL A 226 16.36 10.41 14.18
C VAL A 226 17.02 10.79 12.87
N TRP A 227 16.23 11.20 11.88
CA TRP A 227 16.68 11.61 10.56
C TRP A 227 16.34 13.08 10.32
N ASP A 228 17.35 13.89 10.01
CA ASP A 228 17.17 15.32 9.70
C ASP A 228 16.52 15.47 8.31
N ILE A 229 15.21 15.75 8.28
CA ILE A 229 14.40 15.90 7.07
C ILE A 229 13.87 17.34 7.02
N ALA A 230 14.66 18.24 6.43
CA ALA A 230 14.34 19.65 6.34
C ALA A 230 13.14 19.95 5.43
N GLY A 231 12.38 20.99 5.76
CA GLY A 231 11.25 21.47 4.97
C GLY A 231 9.89 21.28 5.63
N GLY A 232 9.86 20.98 6.93
CA GLY A 232 8.64 20.80 7.71
C GLY A 232 7.87 19.55 7.28
N PRO A 233 8.37 18.33 7.59
CA PRO A 233 7.78 17.08 7.11
C PRO A 233 6.33 16.92 7.61
N GLN A 234 5.45 16.42 6.74
CA GLN A 234 3.98 16.43 6.91
C GLN A 234 3.36 15.04 6.97
N SER A 235 3.64 14.16 6.02
CA SER A 235 3.10 12.81 5.97
C SER A 235 4.19 11.82 5.65
N ILE A 236 3.98 10.57 6.06
CA ILE A 236 4.85 9.45 5.75
C ILE A 236 4.00 8.38 5.09
N ALA A 237 4.47 7.83 3.97
CA ALA A 237 3.97 6.58 3.39
C ALA A 237 5.13 5.59 3.30
N VAL A 238 4.86 4.30 3.50
CA VAL A 238 5.87 3.24 3.36
C VAL A 238 5.39 2.26 2.29
N ARG A 239 6.21 2.03 1.27
CA ARG A 239 5.93 1.04 0.22
C ARG A 239 6.40 -0.35 0.67
N GLU A 240 5.79 -1.38 0.10
CA GLU A 240 6.09 -2.80 0.33
C GLU A 240 7.58 -3.21 0.17
N ASP A 241 8.36 -2.44 -0.62
CA ASP A 241 9.81 -2.65 -0.77
C ASP A 241 10.66 -2.01 0.35
N GLY A 242 10.00 -1.38 1.32
CA GLY A 242 10.63 -0.68 2.45
C GLY A 242 11.03 0.76 2.14
N THR A 243 10.75 1.29 0.94
CA THR A 243 10.99 2.71 0.65
C THR A 243 10.03 3.58 1.46
N ILE A 244 10.58 4.56 2.16
CA ILE A 244 9.83 5.51 3.01
C ILE A 244 9.72 6.83 2.25
N PHE A 245 8.52 7.36 2.09
CA PHE A 245 8.26 8.63 1.39
C PHE A 245 7.74 9.67 2.36
N VAL A 246 8.35 10.86 2.33
CA VAL A 246 8.03 11.97 3.24
C VAL A 246 7.67 13.22 2.45
N THR A 247 6.48 13.77 2.67
CA THR A 247 6.07 15.08 2.10
C THR A 247 6.59 16.23 2.95
N THR A 248 6.95 17.35 2.33
CA THR A 248 7.40 18.57 3.02
C THR A 248 6.50 19.77 2.75
N PHE A 249 6.30 20.62 3.77
CA PHE A 249 5.40 21.79 3.70
C PHE A 249 6.06 23.05 3.13
N TYR A 250 7.34 23.28 3.43
CA TYR A 250 8.05 24.52 3.07
C TYR A 250 8.86 24.42 1.78
N THR A 251 9.17 23.20 1.33
CA THR A 251 9.95 22.94 0.11
C THR A 251 9.13 22.32 -1.01
N ASP A 252 7.89 21.91 -0.76
CA ASP A 252 6.99 21.27 -1.73
C ASP A 252 7.57 20.01 -2.39
N GLU A 253 8.41 19.29 -1.64
CA GLU A 253 9.11 18.08 -2.09
C GLU A 253 8.50 16.81 -1.48
N VAL A 254 8.57 15.71 -2.22
CA VAL A 254 8.49 14.36 -1.65
C VAL A 254 9.89 13.77 -1.67
N ILE A 255 10.34 13.32 -0.50
CA ILE A 255 11.67 12.76 -0.29
C ILE A 255 11.52 11.26 -0.09
N ALA A 256 12.18 10.47 -0.94
CA ALA A 256 12.27 9.02 -0.82
C ALA A 256 13.52 8.63 -0.02
N LEU A 257 13.35 7.81 1.01
CA LEU A 257 14.39 7.31 1.90
C LEU A 257 14.44 5.77 1.85
N ASP A 258 15.62 5.21 2.08
CA ASP A 258 15.75 3.78 2.40
C ASP A 258 15.38 3.50 3.87
N PRO A 259 15.25 2.22 4.29
CA PRO A 259 14.93 1.86 5.68
C PRO A 259 15.94 2.33 6.75
N SER A 260 17.10 2.87 6.36
CA SER A 260 18.09 3.49 7.26
C SER A 260 18.00 5.01 7.32
N GLY A 261 17.02 5.62 6.65
CA GLY A 261 16.84 7.06 6.57
C GLY A 261 17.70 7.76 5.53
N ALA A 262 18.44 7.02 4.69
CA ALA A 262 19.28 7.62 3.67
C ALA A 262 18.45 8.05 2.45
N VAL A 263 18.62 9.29 2.00
CA VAL A 263 17.89 9.83 0.83
C VAL A 263 18.28 9.08 -0.45
N LEU A 264 17.29 8.48 -1.10
CA LEU A 264 17.39 7.82 -2.39
C LEU A 264 17.19 8.81 -3.53
N PHE A 265 16.08 9.58 -3.49
CA PHE A 265 15.73 10.62 -4.45
C PHE A 265 14.72 11.61 -3.85
N THR A 266 14.53 12.75 -4.51
CA THR A 266 13.50 13.76 -4.17
C THR A 266 12.85 14.26 -5.46
N TRP A 267 11.58 14.64 -5.40
CA TRP A 267 10.87 15.30 -6.50
C TRP A 267 9.95 16.40 -5.97
N VAL A 268 9.64 17.40 -6.80
CA VAL A 268 8.65 18.43 -6.48
C VAL A 268 7.26 17.82 -6.57
N GLY A 269 6.57 17.75 -5.43
CA GLY A 269 5.31 17.03 -5.28
C GLY A 269 4.05 17.88 -5.47
N GLY A 270 4.15 19.21 -5.64
CA GLY A 270 2.97 20.08 -5.73
C GLY A 270 3.13 21.46 -5.09
N ASN A 271 2.14 21.87 -4.29
CA ASN A 271 2.09 23.19 -3.65
C ASN A 271 1.42 23.11 -2.27
N THR A 272 2.21 23.26 -1.21
CA THR A 272 1.85 23.02 0.19
C THR A 272 1.40 21.56 0.42
N LEU A 273 2.34 20.61 0.37
CA LEU A 273 2.02 19.19 0.48
C LEU A 273 1.51 18.81 1.87
N ARG A 274 0.62 17.81 1.92
CA ARG A 274 0.07 17.25 3.17
C ARG A 274 0.19 15.73 3.15
N GLY A 275 -0.87 15.00 2.85
CA GLY A 275 -0.87 13.56 2.69
C GLY A 275 -0.12 13.10 1.43
N ILE A 276 0.44 11.90 1.54
CA ILE A 276 0.88 11.05 0.44
C ILE A 276 0.37 9.66 0.74
N GLU A 277 -0.12 8.97 -0.28
CA GLU A 277 -0.63 7.60 -0.19
C GLU A 277 -0.14 6.81 -1.40
N PHE A 278 0.31 5.57 -1.18
CA PHE A 278 0.67 4.67 -2.27
C PHE A 278 -0.61 4.11 -2.88
N MET A 279 -0.81 4.40 -4.17
CA MET A 279 -1.84 3.76 -4.97
C MET A 279 -1.19 2.54 -5.60
N PRO A 280 -1.49 1.30 -5.17
CA PRO A 280 -1.11 0.14 -5.97
C PRO A 280 -1.65 0.34 -7.38
N ALA A 281 -0.91 -0.12 -8.39
CA ALA A 281 -1.45 -0.16 -9.75
C ALA A 281 -2.79 -0.91 -9.67
N PRO A 282 -3.85 -0.48 -10.40
CA PRO A 282 -5.11 -1.20 -10.39
C PRO A 282 -4.81 -2.66 -10.71
N LEU A 283 -5.12 -3.58 -9.79
CA LEU A 283 -4.84 -5.01 -9.99
C LEU A 283 -5.38 -5.38 -11.37
N PRO A 284 -4.53 -5.82 -12.32
CA PRO A 284 -4.93 -5.88 -13.71
C PRO A 284 -6.14 -6.79 -13.86
N THR A 285 -7.24 -6.22 -14.33
CA THR A 285 -8.52 -6.91 -14.39
C THR A 285 -8.45 -8.01 -15.42
N PHE A 286 -8.86 -9.21 -15.03
CA PHE A 286 -8.82 -10.40 -15.88
C PHE A 286 -10.18 -11.09 -15.92
N GLU A 287 -10.36 -12.01 -16.86
CA GLU A 287 -11.50 -12.93 -16.87
C GLU A 287 -10.99 -14.34 -16.55
N ARG A 288 -11.51 -14.96 -15.48
CA ARG A 288 -11.05 -16.25 -14.96
C ARG A 288 -11.31 -17.35 -15.99
N GLY A 289 -10.24 -17.97 -16.48
CA GLY A 289 -10.25 -18.90 -17.61
C GLY A 289 -9.65 -18.34 -18.92
N ASP A 290 -9.40 -17.03 -19.05
CA ASP A 290 -8.65 -16.40 -20.16
C ASP A 290 -7.15 -16.37 -19.83
N ALA A 291 -6.55 -17.54 -19.70
CA ALA A 291 -5.15 -17.71 -19.31
C ALA A 291 -4.14 -17.15 -20.33
N ASN A 292 -4.60 -16.86 -21.56
CA ASN A 292 -3.76 -16.33 -22.64
C ASN A 292 -3.91 -14.81 -22.85
N LEU A 293 -4.98 -14.20 -22.32
CA LEU A 293 -5.34 -12.78 -22.39
C LEU A 293 -5.71 -12.26 -23.79
N ASP A 294 -6.31 -13.10 -24.65
CA ASP A 294 -6.84 -12.67 -25.96
C ASP A 294 -8.31 -12.22 -25.92
N GLY A 295 -8.99 -12.38 -24.77
CA GLY A 295 -10.38 -12.00 -24.56
C GLY A 295 -11.40 -13.07 -24.94
N ALA A 296 -10.98 -14.32 -25.18
CA ALA A 296 -11.87 -15.42 -25.54
C ALA A 296 -11.52 -16.74 -24.82
N ILE A 297 -12.23 -17.01 -23.72
CA ILE A 297 -12.12 -18.26 -22.94
C ILE A 297 -12.41 -19.50 -23.83
N ASP A 298 -11.35 -20.18 -24.28
CA ASP A 298 -11.44 -21.34 -25.15
C ASP A 298 -10.38 -22.44 -24.89
N LEU A 299 -10.11 -23.30 -25.88
CA LEU A 299 -9.14 -24.39 -25.76
C LEU A 299 -7.69 -23.89 -25.66
N SER A 300 -7.40 -22.71 -26.18
CA SER A 300 -6.07 -22.09 -26.21
C SER A 300 -5.58 -21.71 -24.82
N ASP A 301 -6.48 -21.31 -23.92
CA ASP A 301 -6.18 -21.00 -22.51
C ASP A 301 -5.77 -22.25 -21.74
N ALA A 302 -6.52 -23.35 -21.88
CA ALA A 302 -6.12 -24.64 -21.31
C ALA A 302 -4.74 -25.08 -21.83
N VAL A 303 -4.39 -24.74 -23.09
CA VAL A 303 -3.06 -24.97 -23.65
C VAL A 303 -2.01 -23.99 -23.08
N ALA A 304 -2.37 -22.74 -22.78
CA ALA A 304 -1.49 -21.76 -22.15
C ALA A 304 -1.12 -22.20 -20.73
N THR A 305 -2.10 -22.57 -19.89
CA THR A 305 -1.87 -23.10 -18.54
C THR A 305 -1.03 -24.38 -18.56
N LEU A 306 -1.33 -25.34 -19.45
CA LEU A 306 -0.50 -26.54 -19.62
C LEU A 306 0.93 -26.23 -20.11
N SER A 307 1.12 -25.17 -20.91
CA SER A 307 2.45 -24.76 -21.39
C SER A 307 3.27 -24.09 -20.28
N TYR A 308 2.64 -23.26 -19.46
CA TYR A 308 3.24 -22.72 -18.24
C TYR A 308 3.73 -23.86 -17.32
N LEU A 309 2.86 -24.83 -17.02
CA LEU A 309 3.15 -25.94 -16.12
C LEU A 309 4.24 -26.92 -16.62
N PHE A 310 4.27 -27.24 -17.92
CA PHE A 310 5.06 -28.37 -18.43
C PHE A 310 6.15 -28.02 -19.46
N THR A 311 6.12 -26.84 -20.08
CA THR A 311 7.11 -26.46 -21.13
C THR A 311 7.92 -25.22 -20.76
N ALA A 312 7.86 -24.78 -19.49
CA ALA A 312 8.53 -23.58 -18.97
C ALA A 312 8.14 -22.31 -19.74
N GLY A 313 6.86 -22.21 -20.11
CA GLY A 313 6.26 -20.96 -20.57
C GLY A 313 6.25 -19.92 -19.47
N THR A 314 6.28 -18.65 -19.84
CA THR A 314 5.97 -17.53 -18.95
C THR A 314 4.48 -17.24 -19.01
N MET A 315 3.88 -16.86 -17.89
CA MET A 315 2.46 -16.51 -17.78
C MET A 315 2.35 -15.12 -17.16
N SER A 316 1.64 -14.22 -17.85
CA SER A 316 1.44 -12.83 -17.41
C SER A 316 0.30 -12.68 -16.41
N CYS A 317 -0.62 -13.65 -16.35
CA CYS A 317 -1.79 -13.59 -15.49
C CYS A 317 -2.12 -14.96 -14.87
N PRO A 318 -1.44 -15.33 -13.78
CA PRO A 318 -1.72 -16.54 -13.00
C PRO A 318 -3.18 -16.61 -12.53
N ASP A 319 -3.79 -15.49 -12.14
CA ASP A 319 -5.15 -15.43 -11.61
C ASP A 319 -6.19 -15.83 -12.68
N ALA A 320 -5.95 -15.48 -13.95
CA ALA A 320 -6.77 -15.95 -15.07
C ALA A 320 -6.56 -17.43 -15.39
N ALA A 321 -5.41 -17.99 -15.03
CA ALA A 321 -5.10 -19.40 -15.23
C ALA A 321 -5.62 -20.28 -14.09
N ASP A 322 -5.67 -19.79 -12.85
CA ASP A 322 -6.38 -20.38 -11.73
C ASP A 322 -7.90 -20.33 -12.02
N THR A 323 -8.39 -21.39 -12.65
CA THR A 323 -9.76 -21.50 -13.14
C THR A 323 -10.69 -22.07 -12.08
N ASN A 324 -10.14 -22.79 -11.08
CA ASN A 324 -10.92 -23.40 -10.01
C ASN A 324 -11.02 -22.51 -8.75
N ASP A 325 -10.25 -21.41 -8.69
CA ASP A 325 -10.21 -20.41 -7.63
C ASP A 325 -9.73 -21.01 -6.29
N ASP A 326 -8.65 -21.82 -6.35
CA ASP A 326 -8.06 -22.49 -5.16
C ASP A 326 -6.73 -21.90 -4.66
N GLY A 327 -6.19 -20.88 -5.36
CA GLY A 327 -5.01 -20.11 -5.01
C GLY A 327 -3.70 -20.73 -5.53
N ALA A 328 -3.77 -21.67 -6.48
CA ALA A 328 -2.61 -22.35 -7.05
C ALA A 328 -2.85 -22.83 -8.49
N VAL A 329 -2.12 -22.23 -9.45
CA VAL A 329 -2.12 -22.70 -10.84
C VAL A 329 -1.51 -24.11 -10.94
N ASP A 330 -2.34 -25.13 -11.14
CA ASP A 330 -1.94 -26.54 -11.25
C ASP A 330 -2.71 -27.31 -12.36
N ILE A 331 -2.66 -28.65 -12.37
CA ILE A 331 -3.34 -29.47 -13.39
C ILE A 331 -4.88 -29.45 -13.25
N ALA A 332 -5.41 -29.07 -12.08
CA ALA A 332 -6.83 -28.94 -11.82
C ALA A 332 -7.48 -27.84 -12.68
N ASP A 333 -6.76 -26.77 -12.98
CA ASP A 333 -7.27 -25.63 -13.75
C ASP A 333 -7.64 -25.92 -15.20
N PRO A 334 -6.72 -26.42 -16.06
CA PRO A 334 -7.09 -26.78 -17.42
C PRO A 334 -8.12 -27.93 -17.41
N VAL A 335 -8.19 -28.74 -16.36
CA VAL A 335 -9.26 -29.75 -16.20
C VAL A 335 -10.61 -29.10 -15.89
N ALA A 336 -10.66 -28.11 -15.00
CA ALA A 336 -11.86 -27.35 -14.67
C ALA A 336 -12.36 -26.55 -15.89
N LEU A 337 -11.46 -25.87 -16.59
CA LEU A 337 -11.75 -25.13 -17.81
C LEU A 337 -12.30 -26.03 -18.93
N LEU A 338 -11.65 -27.17 -19.20
CA LEU A 338 -12.14 -28.13 -20.19
C LEU A 338 -13.47 -28.79 -19.78
N ALA A 339 -13.72 -28.97 -18.48
CA ALA A 339 -14.99 -29.48 -17.97
C ALA A 339 -16.12 -28.45 -18.19
N PHE A 340 -15.87 -27.16 -17.95
CA PHE A 340 -16.78 -26.08 -18.30
C PHE A 340 -17.08 -26.06 -19.80
N LEU A 341 -16.05 -25.96 -20.64
CA LEU A 341 -16.16 -25.81 -22.10
C LEU A 341 -16.86 -27.00 -22.80
N PHE A 342 -16.61 -28.24 -22.35
CA PHE A 342 -17.01 -29.44 -23.11
C PHE A 342 -17.91 -30.44 -22.36
N GLN A 343 -18.05 -30.33 -21.03
CA GLN A 343 -18.78 -31.31 -20.22
C GLN A 343 -19.93 -30.71 -19.41
N ALA A 344 -20.26 -29.43 -19.63
CA ALA A 344 -21.23 -28.68 -18.83
C ALA A 344 -20.88 -28.69 -17.33
N GLY A 345 -19.58 -28.53 -17.02
CA GLY A 345 -19.08 -28.25 -15.69
C GLY A 345 -19.58 -26.91 -15.14
N ALA A 346 -19.22 -26.60 -13.89
CA ALA A 346 -19.46 -25.28 -13.34
C ALA A 346 -18.73 -24.22 -14.17
N ALA A 347 -19.32 -23.02 -14.29
CA ALA A 347 -18.58 -21.86 -14.78
C ALA A 347 -17.45 -21.51 -13.80
N PRO A 348 -16.33 -20.95 -14.28
CA PRO A 348 -15.30 -20.36 -13.42
C PRO A 348 -15.93 -19.40 -12.39
N PRO A 349 -15.38 -19.33 -11.17
CA PRO A 349 -15.71 -18.29 -10.20
C PRO A 349 -15.44 -16.88 -10.75
N SER A 350 -15.97 -15.86 -10.08
CA SER A 350 -15.71 -14.47 -10.50
C SER A 350 -14.22 -14.12 -10.36
N PRO A 351 -13.68 -13.23 -11.21
CA PRO A 351 -14.33 -12.50 -12.30
C PRO A 351 -14.57 -13.39 -13.54
N PHE A 352 -15.82 -13.50 -14.02
CA PHE A 352 -16.17 -14.36 -15.17
C PHE A 352 -17.35 -13.79 -15.95
N GLY A 353 -17.29 -13.83 -17.29
CA GLY A 353 -18.25 -13.22 -18.22
C GLY A 353 -17.99 -11.74 -18.53
N ALA A 354 -17.04 -11.13 -17.82
CA ALA A 354 -16.37 -9.86 -18.12
C ALA A 354 -15.11 -9.74 -17.24
N PRO A 355 -14.07 -8.99 -17.67
CA PRO A 355 -12.92 -8.71 -16.83
C PRO A 355 -13.27 -7.98 -15.52
N GLY A 356 -12.62 -8.37 -14.43
CA GLY A 356 -12.79 -7.75 -13.11
C GLY A 356 -11.60 -7.98 -12.19
N PHE A 357 -11.69 -7.51 -10.95
CA PHE A 357 -10.71 -7.80 -9.90
C PHE A 357 -10.91 -9.21 -9.34
N ASP A 358 -9.86 -9.80 -8.78
CA ASP A 358 -10.00 -11.04 -7.99
C ASP A 358 -10.80 -10.75 -6.70
N PRO A 359 -11.91 -11.45 -6.42
CA PRO A 359 -12.63 -11.35 -5.16
C PRO A 359 -12.01 -12.17 -4.03
N THR A 360 -11.02 -13.01 -4.31
CA THR A 360 -10.32 -13.87 -3.34
C THR A 360 -8.95 -13.29 -2.96
N VAL A 361 -8.33 -13.85 -1.92
CA VAL A 361 -7.07 -13.35 -1.35
C VAL A 361 -6.08 -14.50 -1.24
N ASP A 362 -5.09 -14.47 -2.12
CA ASP A 362 -4.00 -15.45 -2.25
C ASP A 362 -2.66 -14.76 -2.58
N ASP A 363 -1.66 -15.52 -3.08
CA ASP A 363 -0.36 -15.01 -3.54
C ASP A 363 -0.24 -14.93 -5.09
N LEU A 364 -1.28 -15.26 -5.85
CA LEU A 364 -1.27 -15.18 -7.32
C LEU A 364 -1.54 -13.74 -7.75
N ARG A 365 -0.79 -13.18 -8.71
CA ARG A 365 -1.08 -11.84 -9.24
C ARG A 365 -0.82 -11.75 -10.72
N CYS A 366 -1.78 -11.20 -11.46
CA CYS A 366 -1.57 -10.76 -12.83
C CYS A 366 -0.62 -9.54 -12.89
N SER A 367 0.28 -9.54 -13.87
CA SER A 367 1.21 -8.44 -14.16
C SER A 367 0.61 -7.49 -15.20
N ASP A 368 0.95 -6.20 -15.11
CA ASP A 368 0.61 -5.19 -16.13
C ASP A 368 1.03 -5.67 -17.54
N GLY A 369 0.08 -5.71 -18.48
CA GLY A 369 0.24 -6.26 -19.83
C GLY A 369 0.86 -5.32 -20.86
#